data_AF-A0A4P5SB36-F1
#
_entry.id   AF-A0A4P5SB36-F1
#
_cell.length_a   1.000
_cell.length_b   1.000
_cell.length_c   1.000
_cell.angle_alpha   90.00
_cell.angle_beta   90.00
_cell.angle_gamma   90.00
#
_symmetry.space_group_name_H-M   'P 1'
#
loop_
_entity.id
_entity.type
_entity.pdbx_description
1 polymer ?
#
loop_
_entity_poly.entity_id
_entity_poly.type
_entity_poly.pdbx_seq_one_letter_code
_entity_poly.pdbx_strand_id
1 'polypeptide(L)'
;MGNPVTQVFLEPGTQDPSQEPVVADDPAPSPRSVYAQTRIMLLTLLPVAGTADTLLELDKITRLDPQIAGVCHALAHDLGHAALILAHGEVSQVLNDRDDVCGGGFTHGVVEQALGKSKNLVRDLLRICAPRQDGSCFHGVGHGLMFATDMKVADALDFCDRAPAEIRAHRCGEGVFMQYFSVDIAGGHWNRSGAPSPTMDDALDTCGRTRSFYAANCWFYAPTVWLAERVDDYEGALDWCRSVGADLWQATCARGVGSRTIKYHPDNPLIGAAVCGAAGSLRDPCLAGMGSYWSVHWKGERPARDVCRLLGDAELARRCLLVTT
;
A
#
# COMPACT_ATOMS: atom_id res chain seq x y z
N MET A 1 9.21 -2.74 -74.35
CA MET A 1 8.90 -3.76 -73.33
C MET A 1 8.17 -3.05 -72.21
N GLY A 2 6.84 -3.11 -72.20
CA GLY A 2 5.99 -2.52 -71.17
C GLY A 2 4.89 -3.54 -70.87
N ASN A 3 4.72 -3.88 -69.59
CA ASN A 3 3.66 -4.77 -69.11
C ASN A 3 2.66 -3.94 -68.29
N PRO A 4 1.35 -4.14 -68.45
CA PRO A 4 0.34 -3.35 -67.74
C PRO A 4 0.03 -3.94 -66.36
N VAL A 5 -0.29 -3.05 -65.42
CA VAL A 5 -0.78 -3.37 -64.08
C VAL A 5 -2.29 -3.54 -64.12
N THR A 6 -2.80 -4.69 -63.68
CA THR A 6 -4.24 -4.96 -63.52
C THR A 6 -4.67 -4.61 -62.11
N GLN A 7 -5.60 -3.65 -61.95
CA GLN A 7 -6.25 -3.34 -60.68
C GLN A 7 -7.36 -4.36 -60.40
N VAL A 8 -7.35 -4.95 -59.20
CA VAL A 8 -8.43 -5.78 -58.66
C VAL A 8 -9.37 -4.88 -57.85
N PHE A 9 -10.62 -4.79 -58.27
CA PHE A 9 -11.70 -4.16 -57.51
C PHE A 9 -12.26 -5.17 -56.51
N LEU A 10 -12.27 -4.82 -55.21
CA LEU A 10 -12.99 -5.55 -54.16
C LEU A 10 -14.41 -4.98 -54.06
N GLU A 11 -15.42 -5.82 -54.21
CA GLU A 11 -16.82 -5.44 -53.99
C GLU A 11 -17.13 -5.27 -52.49
N PRO A 12 -18.06 -4.38 -52.10
CA PRO A 12 -18.44 -4.20 -50.70
C PRO A 12 -19.34 -5.36 -50.24
N GLY A 13 -18.90 -6.08 -49.21
CA GLY A 13 -19.69 -7.15 -48.57
C GLY A 13 -20.97 -6.62 -47.93
N THR A 14 -22.08 -7.28 -48.21
CA THR A 14 -23.40 -7.07 -47.58
C THR A 14 -23.36 -7.52 -46.12
N GLN A 15 -23.69 -6.63 -45.19
CA GLN A 15 -23.87 -6.97 -43.77
C GLN A 15 -25.20 -7.72 -43.57
N ASP A 16 -25.13 -8.85 -42.86
CA ASP A 16 -26.27 -9.67 -42.46
C ASP A 16 -27.10 -8.96 -41.37
N PRO A 17 -28.39 -8.66 -41.60
CA PRO A 17 -29.23 -7.92 -40.66
C PRO A 17 -29.71 -8.75 -39.45
N SER A 18 -29.23 -9.99 -39.27
CA SER A 18 -29.60 -10.87 -38.16
C SER A 18 -28.64 -10.90 -36.96
N GLN A 19 -27.55 -10.11 -36.99
CA GLN A 19 -26.65 -9.98 -35.85
C GLN A 19 -27.09 -8.83 -34.94
N GLU A 20 -27.73 -9.15 -33.81
CA GLU A 20 -27.83 -8.21 -32.70
C GLU A 20 -26.41 -7.77 -32.29
N PRO A 21 -26.19 -6.47 -32.00
CA PRO A 21 -24.89 -5.98 -31.61
C PRO A 21 -24.46 -6.71 -30.34
N VAL A 22 -23.34 -7.41 -30.40
CA VAL A 22 -22.65 -7.93 -29.22
C VAL A 22 -22.33 -6.72 -28.35
N VAL A 23 -23.08 -6.54 -27.27
CA VAL A 23 -22.76 -5.57 -26.23
C VAL A 23 -21.42 -6.03 -25.66
N ALA A 24 -20.35 -5.30 -25.97
CA ALA A 24 -19.06 -5.52 -25.33
C ALA A 24 -19.27 -5.36 -23.82
N ASP A 25 -18.89 -6.37 -23.03
CA ASP A 25 -18.83 -6.24 -21.58
C ASP A 25 -18.02 -4.99 -21.24
N ASP A 26 -18.58 -4.10 -20.40
CA ASP A 26 -17.85 -2.93 -19.93
C ASP A 26 -16.53 -3.40 -19.27
N PRO A 27 -15.38 -2.78 -19.59
CA PRO A 27 -14.13 -3.15 -18.96
C PRO A 27 -14.25 -2.96 -17.44
N ALA A 28 -13.74 -3.92 -16.68
CA ALA A 28 -13.74 -3.86 -15.22
C ALA A 28 -13.22 -2.49 -14.74
N PRO A 29 -13.85 -1.87 -13.72
CA PRO A 29 -13.51 -0.52 -13.31
C PRO A 29 -12.04 -0.45 -12.86
N SER A 30 -11.35 0.60 -13.31
CA SER A 30 -9.98 0.84 -12.87
C SER A 30 -9.92 0.97 -11.33
N PRO A 31 -8.81 0.58 -10.70
CA PRO A 31 -8.66 0.75 -9.26
C PRO A 31 -8.82 2.21 -8.79
N ARG A 32 -8.49 3.20 -9.64
CA ARG A 32 -8.72 4.64 -9.37
C ARG A 32 -10.21 5.00 -9.35
N SER A 33 -11.01 4.43 -10.25
CA SER A 33 -12.46 4.63 -10.25
C SER A 33 -13.14 3.94 -9.07
N VAL A 34 -12.69 2.73 -8.70
CA VAL A 34 -13.18 2.02 -7.49
C VAL A 34 -12.91 2.87 -6.26
N TYR A 35 -11.68 3.38 -6.11
CA TYR A 35 -11.33 4.31 -5.04
C TYR A 35 -12.25 5.54 -5.01
N ALA A 36 -12.41 6.24 -6.14
CA ALA A 36 -13.17 7.48 -6.20
C ALA A 36 -14.66 7.29 -5.82
N GLN A 37 -15.29 6.23 -6.32
CA GLN A 37 -16.71 5.94 -6.04
C GLN A 37 -16.92 5.54 -4.58
N THR A 38 -16.13 4.58 -4.08
CA THR A 38 -16.21 4.11 -2.70
C THR A 38 -15.92 5.24 -1.70
N ARG A 39 -14.96 6.12 -2.02
CA ARG A 39 -14.66 7.30 -1.23
C ARG A 39 -15.87 8.23 -1.08
N ILE A 40 -16.57 8.54 -2.17
CA ILE A 40 -17.75 9.42 -2.14
C ILE A 40 -18.84 8.80 -1.25
N MET A 41 -19.08 7.50 -1.40
CA MET A 41 -20.05 6.76 -0.60
C MET A 41 -19.72 6.86 0.90
N LEU A 42 -18.50 6.51 1.30
CA LEU A 42 -18.08 6.48 2.69
C LEU A 42 -18.05 7.88 3.33
N LEU A 43 -17.59 8.90 2.60
CA LEU A 43 -17.60 10.28 3.11
C LEU A 43 -19.00 10.87 3.25
N THR A 44 -19.97 10.38 2.47
CA THR A 44 -21.39 10.76 2.62
C THR A 44 -22.02 10.07 3.83
N LEU A 45 -21.61 8.83 4.12
CA LEU A 45 -22.08 8.05 5.27
C LEU A 45 -21.55 8.61 6.61
N LEU A 46 -20.28 9.01 6.64
CA LEU A 46 -19.57 9.43 7.86
C LEU A 46 -20.33 10.43 8.76
N PRO A 47 -20.86 11.57 8.27
CA PRO A 47 -21.56 12.52 9.13
C PRO A 47 -22.95 12.03 9.61
N VAL A 48 -23.51 11.00 8.98
CA VAL A 48 -24.85 10.47 9.31
C VAL A 48 -24.76 9.28 10.26
N ALA A 49 -23.86 8.34 9.99
CA ALA A 49 -23.71 7.12 10.77
C ALA A 49 -22.62 7.21 11.85
N GLY A 50 -21.66 8.13 11.69
CA GLY A 50 -20.50 8.24 12.57
C GLY A 50 -19.34 7.33 12.17
N THR A 51 -18.22 7.50 12.87
CA THR A 51 -16.94 6.84 12.55
C THR A 51 -17.03 5.32 12.62
N ALA A 52 -17.50 4.78 13.74
CA ALA A 52 -17.52 3.34 13.97
C ALA A 52 -18.31 2.59 12.90
N ASP A 53 -19.54 3.02 12.62
CA ASP A 53 -20.40 2.39 11.61
C ASP A 53 -19.84 2.53 10.19
N THR A 54 -19.16 3.64 9.88
CA THR A 54 -18.53 3.84 8.57
C THR A 54 -17.31 2.95 8.38
N LEU A 55 -16.50 2.73 9.43
CA LEU A 55 -15.38 1.78 9.41
C LEU A 55 -15.85 0.33 9.32
N LEU A 56 -16.97 -0.01 9.98
CA LEU A 56 -17.61 -1.31 9.82
C LEU A 56 -18.08 -1.56 8.38
N GLU A 57 -18.68 -0.55 7.73
CA GLU A 57 -19.06 -0.68 6.32
C GLU A 57 -17.83 -0.82 5.42
N LEU A 58 -16.74 -0.07 5.68
CA LEU A 58 -15.48 -0.23 4.95
C LEU A 58 -14.86 -1.63 5.11
N ASP A 59 -14.84 -2.19 6.33
CA ASP A 59 -14.36 -3.55 6.58
C ASP A 59 -15.21 -4.58 5.82
N LYS A 60 -16.54 -4.41 5.83
CA LYS A 60 -17.48 -5.28 5.14
C LYS A 60 -17.28 -5.24 3.62
N ILE A 61 -17.29 -4.07 2.98
CA ILE A 61 -17.12 -3.99 1.52
C ILE A 61 -15.75 -4.50 1.07
N THR A 62 -14.71 -4.29 1.87
CA THR A 62 -13.36 -4.80 1.59
C THR A 62 -13.30 -6.32 1.56
N ARG A 63 -14.09 -7.00 2.41
CA ARG A 63 -14.18 -8.47 2.42
C ARG A 63 -15.01 -9.03 1.26
N LEU A 64 -15.85 -8.20 0.63
CA LEU A 64 -16.74 -8.61 -0.45
C LEU A 64 -16.16 -8.30 -1.83
N ASP A 65 -15.31 -7.27 -1.94
CA ASP A 65 -14.72 -6.83 -3.21
C ASP A 65 -13.18 -6.73 -3.10
N PRO A 66 -12.44 -7.67 -3.71
CA PRO A 66 -10.98 -7.64 -3.74
C PRO A 66 -10.39 -6.36 -4.35
N GLN A 67 -11.10 -5.68 -5.26
CA GLN A 67 -10.64 -4.42 -5.84
C GLN A 67 -10.58 -3.30 -4.80
N ILE A 68 -11.45 -3.36 -3.78
CA ILE A 68 -11.43 -2.42 -2.66
C ILE A 68 -10.25 -2.73 -1.73
N ALA A 69 -9.88 -3.99 -1.53
CA ALA A 69 -8.78 -4.37 -0.63
C ALA A 69 -7.46 -3.68 -0.98
N GLY A 70 -7.14 -3.56 -2.27
CA GLY A 70 -5.94 -2.86 -2.74
C GLY A 70 -5.90 -1.35 -2.45
N VAL A 71 -7.07 -0.72 -2.25
CA VAL A 71 -7.22 0.73 -2.00
C VAL A 71 -7.83 1.07 -0.61
N CYS A 72 -8.17 0.05 0.18
CA CYS A 72 -8.80 0.14 1.51
C CYS A 72 -8.04 1.11 2.41
N HIS A 73 -6.71 1.01 2.43
CA HIS A 73 -5.86 1.84 3.29
C HIS A 73 -6.03 3.35 2.99
N ALA A 74 -6.04 3.71 1.71
CA ALA A 74 -6.22 5.10 1.28
C ALA A 74 -7.65 5.61 1.56
N LEU A 75 -8.67 4.75 1.42
CA LEU A 75 -10.05 5.09 1.80
C LEU A 75 -10.16 5.37 3.31
N ALA A 76 -9.50 4.55 4.13
CA ALA A 76 -9.48 4.74 5.57
C ALA A 76 -8.74 6.03 5.97
N HIS A 77 -7.63 6.40 5.29
CA HIS A 77 -6.97 7.70 5.48
C HIS A 77 -7.92 8.87 5.31
N ASP A 78 -8.64 8.90 4.19
CA ASP A 78 -9.53 10.02 3.86
C ASP A 78 -10.73 10.09 4.83
N LEU A 79 -11.17 8.95 5.39
CA LEU A 79 -12.12 8.94 6.51
C LEU A 79 -11.53 9.55 7.77
N GLY A 80 -10.27 9.25 8.10
CA GLY A 80 -9.57 9.86 9.23
C GLY A 80 -9.43 11.38 9.09
N HIS A 81 -9.11 11.86 7.88
CA HIS A 81 -9.04 13.30 7.57
C HIS A 81 -10.39 13.97 7.80
N ALA A 82 -11.45 13.38 7.25
CA ALA A 82 -12.80 13.92 7.34
C ALA A 82 -13.34 13.90 8.79
N ALA A 83 -13.11 12.80 9.52
CA ALA A 83 -13.51 12.69 10.91
C ALA A 83 -12.84 13.75 11.79
N LEU A 84 -11.55 14.03 11.58
CA LEU A 84 -10.86 15.10 12.31
C LEU A 84 -11.39 16.49 11.96
N ILE A 85 -11.79 16.73 10.71
CA ILE A 85 -12.44 17.99 10.32
C ILE A 85 -13.79 18.15 11.02
N LEU A 86 -14.61 17.09 11.04
CA LEU A 86 -15.92 17.08 11.72
C LEU A 86 -15.78 17.27 13.23
N ALA A 87 -14.72 16.75 13.83
CA ALA A 87 -14.39 16.94 15.24
C ALA A 87 -13.63 18.25 15.53
N HIS A 88 -13.56 19.19 14.58
CA HIS A 88 -12.89 20.48 14.75
C HIS A 88 -11.41 20.41 15.18
N GLY A 89 -10.72 19.32 14.84
CA GLY A 89 -9.31 19.10 15.20
C GLY A 89 -9.08 18.38 16.53
N GLU A 90 -10.13 17.92 17.23
CA GLU A 90 -10.02 17.20 18.50
C GLU A 90 -9.54 15.74 18.29
N VAL A 91 -8.23 15.55 18.14
CA VAL A 91 -7.61 14.25 17.85
C VAL A 91 -8.01 13.16 18.85
N SER A 92 -7.99 13.47 20.15
CA SER A 92 -8.30 12.47 21.19
C SER A 92 -9.74 11.98 21.10
N GLN A 93 -10.69 12.82 20.67
CA GLN A 93 -12.07 12.41 20.45
C GLN A 93 -12.16 11.39 19.32
N VAL A 94 -11.53 11.69 18.18
CA VAL A 94 -11.61 10.84 16.98
C VAL A 94 -10.88 9.52 17.17
N LEU A 95 -9.73 9.54 17.82
CA LEU A 95 -8.92 8.34 18.04
C LEU A 95 -9.46 7.42 19.14
N ASN A 96 -10.53 7.77 19.85
CA ASN A 96 -11.18 6.85 20.79
C ASN A 96 -11.95 5.73 20.05
N ASP A 97 -12.46 6.03 18.87
CA ASP A 97 -13.25 5.09 18.05
C ASP A 97 -12.39 4.38 16.99
N ARG A 98 -11.06 4.44 17.14
CA ARG A 98 -10.14 3.88 16.16
C ARG A 98 -10.18 2.35 16.18
N ASP A 99 -10.10 1.76 14.99
CA ASP A 99 -9.75 0.35 14.79
C ASP A 99 -8.56 0.23 13.82
N ASP A 100 -8.10 -1.00 13.59
CA ASP A 100 -7.02 -1.30 12.64
C ASP A 100 -7.54 -1.73 11.26
N VAL A 101 -8.79 -1.38 10.89
CA VAL A 101 -9.33 -1.65 9.54
C VAL A 101 -8.40 -1.07 8.47
N CYS A 102 -8.20 -1.85 7.42
CA CYS A 102 -7.24 -1.56 6.35
C CYS A 102 -5.79 -1.35 6.84
N GLY A 103 -5.37 -1.98 7.94
CA GLY A 103 -4.03 -1.80 8.49
C GLY A 103 -3.83 -0.43 9.15
N GLY A 104 -4.85 0.05 9.86
CA GLY A 104 -4.77 1.29 10.66
C GLY A 104 -4.91 2.59 9.87
N GLY A 105 -5.34 2.52 8.61
CA GLY A 105 -5.39 3.70 7.72
C GLY A 105 -6.22 4.86 8.28
N PHE A 106 -7.28 4.58 9.05
CA PHE A 106 -8.06 5.62 9.74
C PHE A 106 -7.22 6.39 10.77
N THR A 107 -6.53 5.66 11.65
CA THR A 107 -5.61 6.25 12.64
C THR A 107 -4.54 7.07 11.95
N HIS A 108 -3.95 6.54 10.87
CA HIS A 108 -2.93 7.24 10.09
C HIS A 108 -3.46 8.55 9.51
N GLY A 109 -4.65 8.54 8.89
CA GLY A 109 -5.28 9.74 8.36
C GLY A 109 -5.52 10.82 9.42
N VAL A 110 -6.03 10.45 10.59
CA VAL A 110 -6.20 11.41 11.70
C VAL A 110 -4.86 12.02 12.09
N VAL A 111 -3.81 11.21 12.22
CA VAL A 111 -2.46 11.64 12.58
C VAL A 111 -1.85 12.54 11.50
N GLU A 112 -1.98 12.16 10.23
CA GLU A 112 -1.54 12.91 9.05
C GLU A 112 -2.13 14.33 9.05
N GLN A 113 -3.45 14.41 9.13
CA GLN A 113 -4.19 15.68 9.08
C GLN A 113 -3.85 16.59 10.28
N ALA A 114 -3.61 16.02 11.46
CA ALA A 114 -3.24 16.76 12.65
C ALA A 114 -1.79 17.28 12.59
N LEU A 115 -0.82 16.42 12.24
CA LEU A 115 0.59 16.82 12.18
C LEU A 115 0.87 17.78 11.02
N GLY A 116 0.20 17.61 9.88
CA GLY A 116 0.31 18.54 8.75
C GLY A 116 -0.16 19.97 9.06
N LYS A 117 -0.94 20.16 10.14
CA LYS A 117 -1.38 21.48 10.63
C LYS A 117 -0.69 21.90 11.93
N SER A 118 0.26 21.10 12.42
CA SER A 118 0.91 21.35 13.70
C SER A 118 1.75 22.62 13.64
N LYS A 119 1.61 23.48 14.66
CA LYS A 119 2.48 24.64 14.89
C LYS A 119 3.70 24.30 15.77
N ASN A 120 3.70 23.11 16.37
CA ASN A 120 4.78 22.63 17.23
C ASN A 120 4.89 21.11 17.10
N LEU A 121 5.53 20.70 16.01
CA LEU A 121 5.58 19.30 15.57
C LEU A 121 6.19 18.37 16.63
N VAL A 122 7.22 18.84 17.34
CA VAL A 122 7.90 18.08 18.41
C VAL A 122 6.94 17.75 19.55
N ARG A 123 6.20 18.76 20.02
CA ARG A 123 5.25 18.58 21.13
C ARG A 123 4.11 17.67 20.70
N ASP A 124 3.58 17.87 19.50
CA ASP A 124 2.40 17.17 19.02
C ASP A 124 2.73 15.70 18.71
N LEU A 125 3.87 15.41 18.09
CA LEU A 125 4.36 14.04 17.87
C LEU A 125 4.39 13.19 19.15
N LEU A 126 4.84 13.76 20.27
CA LEU A 126 4.94 13.03 21.54
C LEU A 126 3.58 12.77 22.20
N ARG A 127 2.54 13.53 21.82
CA ARG A 127 1.23 13.51 22.49
C ARG A 127 0.12 12.93 21.61
N ILE A 128 0.27 12.96 20.30
CA ILE A 128 -0.80 12.64 19.35
C ILE A 128 -1.32 11.21 19.49
N CYS A 129 -0.44 10.29 19.85
CA CYS A 129 -0.80 8.90 20.09
C CYS A 129 -1.31 8.63 21.52
N ALA A 130 -1.39 9.62 22.41
CA ALA A 130 -1.91 9.40 23.75
C ALA A 130 -3.43 9.10 23.74
N PRO A 131 -3.94 8.24 24.64
CA PRO A 131 -3.18 7.44 25.61
C PRO A 131 -2.57 6.16 25.01
N ARG A 132 -3.06 5.71 23.85
CA ARG A 132 -2.61 4.47 23.18
C ARG A 132 -1.43 4.70 22.24
N GLN A 133 -0.24 4.74 22.82
CA GLN A 133 1.03 4.92 22.11
C GLN A 133 1.46 3.60 21.44
N ASP A 134 0.70 3.11 20.46
CA ASP A 134 0.90 1.83 19.78
C ASP A 134 1.65 1.93 18.43
N GLY A 135 1.85 0.78 17.77
CA GLY A 135 2.70 0.71 16.58
C GLY A 135 2.03 1.32 15.35
N SER A 136 0.72 1.09 15.22
CA SER A 136 -0.17 1.65 14.20
C SER A 136 -0.14 3.18 14.26
N CYS A 137 -0.31 3.77 15.45
CA CYS A 137 -0.24 5.22 15.57
C CYS A 137 1.12 5.82 15.20
N PHE A 138 2.24 5.24 15.67
CA PHE A 138 3.57 5.74 15.28
C PHE A 138 3.89 5.49 13.81
N HIS A 139 3.33 4.46 13.19
CA HIS A 139 3.38 4.33 11.74
C HIS A 139 2.69 5.53 11.07
N GLY A 140 1.47 5.88 11.50
CA GLY A 140 0.79 7.11 11.07
C GLY A 140 1.57 8.41 11.33
N VAL A 141 2.34 8.49 12.42
CA VAL A 141 3.24 9.63 12.68
C VAL A 141 4.26 9.78 11.55
N GLY A 142 4.83 8.68 11.05
CA GLY A 142 5.74 8.71 9.91
C GLY A 142 5.12 9.32 8.65
N HIS A 143 3.84 9.02 8.40
CA HIS A 143 3.09 9.60 7.29
C HIS A 143 2.92 11.11 7.47
N GLY A 144 2.41 11.53 8.64
CA GLY A 144 2.22 12.95 8.95
C GLY A 144 3.51 13.76 8.93
N LEU A 145 4.64 13.18 9.36
CA LEU A 145 5.95 13.82 9.29
C LEU A 145 6.40 14.08 7.86
N MET A 146 6.14 13.15 6.93
CA MET A 146 6.47 13.36 5.52
C MET A 146 5.73 14.57 4.95
N PHE A 147 4.47 14.81 5.31
CA PHE A 147 3.80 16.05 4.91
C PHE A 147 4.35 17.28 5.64
N ALA A 148 4.64 17.17 6.93
CA ALA A 148 5.17 18.27 7.73
C ALA A 148 6.60 18.69 7.35
N THR A 149 7.35 17.83 6.64
CA THR A 149 8.73 18.09 6.17
C THR A 149 8.83 18.24 4.65
N ASP A 150 7.73 18.52 3.94
CA ASP A 150 7.70 18.66 2.48
C ASP A 150 8.30 17.44 1.74
N MET A 151 7.98 16.24 2.23
CA MET A 151 8.44 14.95 1.73
C MET A 151 9.96 14.72 1.84
N LYS A 152 10.67 15.48 2.69
CA LYS A 152 12.09 15.26 2.96
C LYS A 152 12.27 14.11 3.94
N VAL A 153 12.70 12.96 3.41
CA VAL A 153 12.90 11.71 4.17
C VAL A 153 13.85 11.91 5.35
N ALA A 154 15.01 12.55 5.14
CA ALA A 154 16.00 12.75 6.21
C ALA A 154 15.41 13.54 7.40
N ASP A 155 14.76 14.67 7.11
CA ASP A 155 14.11 15.51 8.12
C ASP A 155 13.02 14.74 8.87
N ALA A 156 12.20 13.96 8.17
CA ALA A 156 11.14 13.15 8.79
C ALA A 156 11.73 12.08 9.74
N LEU A 157 12.81 11.40 9.34
CA LEU A 157 13.48 10.42 10.19
C LEU A 157 14.10 11.07 11.43
N ASP A 158 14.63 12.29 11.34
CA ASP A 158 15.17 13.03 12.50
C ASP A 158 14.07 13.39 13.52
N PHE A 159 12.81 13.51 13.09
CA PHE A 159 11.66 13.57 14.01
C PHE A 159 11.29 12.20 14.56
N CYS A 160 11.37 11.12 13.77
CA CYS A 160 11.14 9.77 14.23
C CYS A 160 12.09 9.34 15.37
N ASP A 161 13.33 9.85 15.39
CA ASP A 161 14.30 9.62 16.47
C ASP A 161 13.82 10.14 17.84
N ARG A 162 12.82 11.04 17.85
CA ARG A 162 12.24 11.58 19.09
C ARG A 162 11.16 10.69 19.67
N ALA A 163 10.80 9.59 19.01
CA ALA A 163 9.81 8.65 19.53
C ALA A 163 10.28 8.06 20.87
N PRO A 164 9.36 7.74 21.80
CA PRO A 164 9.69 7.38 23.18
C PRO A 164 10.42 6.04 23.33
N ALA A 165 10.53 5.23 22.27
CA ALA A 165 11.25 3.97 22.25
C ALA A 165 11.71 3.61 20.84
N GLU A 166 12.78 2.82 20.70
CA GLU A 166 13.33 2.39 19.41
C GLU A 166 12.30 1.69 18.53
N ILE A 167 11.46 0.83 19.11
CA ILE A 167 10.39 0.17 18.34
C ILE A 167 9.39 1.18 17.76
N ARG A 168 9.12 2.29 18.46
CA ARG A 168 8.25 3.37 17.96
C ARG A 168 8.95 4.17 16.88
N ALA A 169 10.24 4.43 17.04
CA ALA A 169 11.07 5.06 16.04
C ALA A 169 11.07 4.23 14.74
N HIS A 170 11.25 2.91 14.83
CA HIS A 170 11.15 2.00 13.68
C HIS A 170 9.77 2.03 13.00
N ARG A 171 8.67 1.98 13.76
CA ARG A 171 7.31 2.10 13.19
C ARG A 171 7.10 3.43 12.47
N CYS A 172 7.61 4.52 13.05
CA CYS A 172 7.63 5.83 12.39
C CYS A 172 8.41 5.79 11.07
N GLY A 173 9.60 5.19 11.04
CA GLY A 173 10.36 5.02 9.80
C GLY A 173 9.64 4.16 8.75
N GLU A 174 8.92 3.11 9.15
CA GLU A 174 8.09 2.32 8.22
C GLU A 174 7.02 3.21 7.58
N GLY A 175 6.38 4.06 8.37
CA GLY A 175 5.42 5.05 7.88
C GLY A 175 6.03 6.07 6.92
N VAL A 176 7.23 6.58 7.22
CA VAL A 176 7.97 7.49 6.33
C VAL A 176 8.20 6.86 4.96
N PHE A 177 8.72 5.63 4.90
CA PHE A 177 9.01 4.99 3.61
C PHE A 177 7.78 4.47 2.90
N MET A 178 6.76 4.02 3.63
CA MET A 178 5.46 3.75 3.04
C MET A 178 4.92 5.02 2.37
N GLN A 179 4.94 6.15 3.07
CA GLN A 179 4.45 7.41 2.56
C GLN A 179 5.29 7.94 1.37
N TYR A 180 6.61 7.78 1.42
CA TYR A 180 7.52 8.19 0.36
C TYR A 180 7.28 7.38 -0.94
N PHE A 181 7.21 6.05 -0.84
CA PHE A 181 7.09 5.15 -1.99
C PHE A 181 5.65 4.79 -2.37
N SER A 182 4.64 5.13 -1.57
CA SER A 182 3.22 4.98 -1.93
C SER A 182 2.86 6.00 -3.01
N VAL A 183 3.17 5.62 -4.23
CA VAL A 183 2.75 6.30 -5.46
C VAL A 183 1.43 5.70 -5.99
N ASP A 184 0.71 4.98 -5.13
CA ASP A 184 -0.35 4.07 -5.54
C ASP A 184 -1.68 4.73 -5.96
N ILE A 185 -2.52 3.85 -6.47
CA ILE A 185 -3.77 3.97 -7.24
C ILE A 185 -4.75 5.07 -6.76
N ALA A 186 -4.72 5.44 -5.48
CA ALA A 186 -5.56 6.49 -4.91
C ALA A 186 -5.14 7.93 -5.33
N GLY A 187 -4.17 8.06 -6.22
CA GLY A 187 -3.78 9.31 -6.85
C GLY A 187 -2.47 9.89 -6.34
N GLY A 188 -1.65 9.09 -5.64
CA GLY A 188 -0.30 9.44 -5.19
C GLY A 188 -0.25 10.61 -4.22
N HIS A 189 0.32 10.41 -3.03
CA HIS A 189 0.46 11.49 -2.05
C HIS A 189 1.32 12.68 -2.55
N TRP A 190 2.12 12.45 -3.59
CA TRP A 190 2.91 13.43 -4.33
C TRP A 190 2.09 14.42 -5.17
N ASN A 191 0.91 14.03 -5.65
CA ASN A 191 0.03 14.97 -6.37
C ASN A 191 -0.47 16.09 -5.43
N ARG A 192 -0.60 15.82 -4.13
CA ARG A 192 -0.95 16.83 -3.12
C ARG A 192 0.24 17.74 -2.75
N SER A 193 1.49 17.28 -2.90
CA SER A 193 2.69 18.07 -2.63
C SER A 193 3.20 18.86 -3.85
N GLY A 194 2.73 18.55 -5.05
CA GLY A 194 3.16 19.19 -6.30
C GLY A 194 4.55 18.76 -6.79
N ALA A 195 5.13 17.74 -6.16
CA ALA A 195 6.43 17.17 -6.53
C ALA A 195 6.24 15.83 -7.29
N PRO A 196 7.21 15.42 -8.12
CA PRO A 196 7.11 14.15 -8.84
C PRO A 196 7.21 12.97 -7.87
N SER A 197 6.49 11.89 -8.19
CA SER A 197 6.63 10.60 -7.53
C SER A 197 8.07 10.07 -7.65
N PRO A 198 8.62 9.40 -6.61
CA PRO A 198 9.93 8.77 -6.66
C PRO A 198 10.04 7.73 -7.77
N THR A 199 11.20 7.70 -8.41
CA THR A 199 11.60 6.70 -9.41
C THR A 199 12.41 5.57 -8.78
N MET A 200 12.74 4.54 -9.57
CA MET A 200 13.64 3.47 -9.12
C MET A 200 15.03 4.00 -8.76
N ASP A 201 15.54 5.00 -9.49
CA ASP A 201 16.83 5.63 -9.20
C ASP A 201 16.76 6.41 -7.87
N ASP A 202 15.65 7.13 -7.62
CA ASP A 202 15.42 7.80 -6.34
C ASP A 202 15.35 6.79 -5.18
N ALA A 203 14.78 5.61 -5.41
CA ALA A 203 14.74 4.54 -4.40
C ALA A 203 16.14 3.99 -4.09
N LEU A 204 16.95 3.71 -5.11
CA LEU A 204 18.33 3.24 -4.94
C LEU A 204 19.18 4.26 -4.17
N ASP A 205 19.08 5.53 -4.55
CA ASP A 205 19.79 6.64 -3.95
C ASP A 205 19.33 6.92 -2.50
N THR A 206 18.01 6.98 -2.28
CA THR A 206 17.43 7.23 -0.94
C THR A 206 17.74 6.08 0.01
N CYS A 207 17.49 4.83 -0.39
CA CYS A 207 17.76 3.68 0.48
C CYS A 207 19.27 3.46 0.69
N GLY A 208 20.11 3.76 -0.31
CA GLY A 208 21.57 3.68 -0.18
C GLY A 208 22.18 4.68 0.80
N ARG A 209 21.54 5.86 0.98
CA ARG A 209 21.99 6.90 1.92
C ARG A 209 21.25 6.86 3.26
N THR A 210 20.17 6.10 3.37
CA THR A 210 19.42 5.95 4.62
C THR A 210 20.28 5.26 5.66
N ARG A 211 20.36 5.85 6.86
CA ARG A 211 21.12 5.29 8.00
C ARG A 211 20.68 3.86 8.34
N SER A 212 21.61 3.02 8.79
CA SER A 212 21.42 1.57 8.99
C SER A 212 20.20 1.21 9.84
N PHE A 213 19.89 2.01 10.87
CA PHE A 213 18.70 1.84 11.72
C PHE A 213 17.38 1.84 10.91
N TYR A 214 17.30 2.61 9.82
CA TYR A 214 16.10 2.74 9.00
C TYR A 214 16.20 2.11 7.61
N ALA A 215 17.38 1.67 7.19
CA ALA A 215 17.62 1.15 5.85
C ALA A 215 16.70 -0.03 5.50
N ALA A 216 16.45 -0.94 6.45
CA ALA A 216 15.53 -2.05 6.24
C ALA A 216 14.09 -1.59 5.95
N ASN A 217 13.63 -0.51 6.59
CA ASN A 217 12.31 0.06 6.32
C ASN A 217 12.25 0.58 4.87
N CYS A 218 13.29 1.27 4.40
CA CYS A 218 13.36 1.76 3.03
C CYS A 218 13.29 0.61 2.02
N TRP A 219 14.20 -0.35 2.13
CA TRP A 219 14.27 -1.48 1.19
C TRP A 219 13.01 -2.33 1.19
N PHE A 220 12.29 -2.44 2.31
CA PHE A 220 11.01 -3.16 2.36
C PHE A 220 9.90 -2.47 1.54
N TYR A 221 9.89 -1.13 1.47
CA TYR A 221 8.88 -0.38 0.72
C TYR A 221 9.29 -0.04 -0.73
N ALA A 222 10.58 -0.09 -1.05
CA ALA A 222 11.14 0.23 -2.36
C ALA A 222 10.47 -0.51 -3.56
N PRO A 223 10.07 -1.80 -3.49
CA PRO A 223 9.41 -2.47 -4.61
C PRO A 223 8.09 -1.83 -5.06
N THR A 224 7.45 -1.02 -4.21
CA THR A 224 6.23 -0.30 -4.59
C THR A 224 6.48 0.62 -5.78
N VAL A 225 7.70 1.16 -5.94
CA VAL A 225 8.05 2.03 -7.06
C VAL A 225 8.06 1.28 -8.39
N TRP A 226 8.53 0.03 -8.40
CA TRP A 226 8.48 -0.83 -9.59
C TRP A 226 7.02 -1.12 -10.00
N LEU A 227 6.22 -1.54 -9.02
CA LEU A 227 4.85 -2.00 -9.20
C LEU A 227 3.85 -0.87 -9.54
N ALA A 228 4.24 0.38 -9.28
CA ALA A 228 3.42 1.56 -9.58
C ALA A 228 3.07 1.69 -11.07
N GLU A 229 4.02 1.37 -11.93
CA GLU A 229 3.87 1.46 -13.40
C GLU A 229 3.67 0.08 -14.04
N ARG A 230 3.91 -0.99 -13.28
CA ARG A 230 3.94 -2.38 -13.75
C ARG A 230 3.07 -3.24 -12.83
N VAL A 231 1.76 -3.11 -13.01
CA VAL A 231 0.77 -3.82 -12.19
C VAL A 231 1.08 -5.32 -12.21
N ASP A 232 1.22 -5.90 -11.02
CA ASP A 232 1.50 -7.32 -10.79
C ASP A 232 2.79 -7.91 -11.37
N ASP A 233 3.72 -7.07 -11.84
CA ASP A 233 5.06 -7.52 -12.27
C ASP A 233 5.97 -7.78 -11.05
N TYR A 234 5.59 -8.77 -10.24
CA TYR A 234 6.33 -9.15 -9.04
C TYR A 234 7.64 -9.88 -9.37
N GLU A 235 7.70 -10.60 -10.48
CA GLU A 235 8.93 -11.26 -10.95
C GLU A 235 9.97 -10.22 -11.35
N GLY A 236 9.57 -9.21 -12.14
CA GLY A 236 10.42 -8.06 -12.45
C GLY A 236 10.86 -7.30 -11.19
N ALA A 237 9.96 -7.12 -10.22
CA ALA A 237 10.32 -6.52 -8.93
C ALA A 237 11.36 -7.35 -8.16
N LEU A 238 11.28 -8.68 -8.19
CA LEU A 238 12.30 -9.56 -7.61
C LEU A 238 13.63 -9.48 -8.36
N ASP A 239 13.61 -9.42 -9.69
CA ASP A 239 14.81 -9.21 -10.50
C ASP A 239 15.49 -7.88 -10.17
N TRP A 240 14.70 -6.81 -10.04
CA TRP A 240 15.20 -5.54 -9.55
C TRP A 240 15.79 -5.65 -8.15
N CYS A 241 15.11 -6.35 -7.22
CA CYS A 241 15.64 -6.64 -5.89
C CYS A 241 16.95 -7.45 -5.91
N ARG A 242 17.27 -8.22 -6.95
CA ARG A 242 18.59 -8.89 -7.08
C ARG A 242 19.69 -7.92 -7.49
N SER A 243 19.32 -6.83 -8.16
CA SER A 243 20.27 -5.79 -8.58
C SER A 243 20.69 -4.85 -7.45
N VAL A 244 19.95 -4.81 -6.33
CA VAL A 244 20.31 -3.97 -5.18
C VAL A 244 21.54 -4.57 -4.48
N GLY A 245 22.43 -3.72 -3.97
CA GLY A 245 23.77 -4.11 -3.52
C GLY A 245 23.83 -5.30 -2.53
N ALA A 246 23.93 -5.02 -1.23
CA ALA A 246 24.18 -6.06 -0.23
C ALA A 246 23.04 -7.09 -0.11
N ASP A 247 23.37 -8.37 0.14
CA ASP A 247 22.41 -9.48 0.30
C ASP A 247 21.28 -9.18 1.28
N LEU A 248 21.58 -8.49 2.39
CA LEU A 248 20.59 -8.07 3.37
C LEU A 248 19.51 -7.15 2.75
N TRP A 249 19.90 -6.25 1.85
CA TRP A 249 19.00 -5.34 1.16
C TRP A 249 18.21 -6.07 0.08
N GLN A 250 18.83 -7.00 -0.64
CA GLN A 250 18.12 -7.87 -1.60
C GLN A 250 17.03 -8.68 -0.88
N ALA A 251 17.37 -9.29 0.26
CA ALA A 251 16.42 -10.04 1.08
C ALA A 251 15.30 -9.13 1.62
N THR A 252 15.62 -7.94 2.11
CA THR A 252 14.59 -7.02 2.63
C THR A 252 13.68 -6.50 1.52
N CYS A 253 14.23 -6.22 0.33
CA CYS A 253 13.49 -5.87 -0.88
C CYS A 253 12.55 -7.00 -1.31
N ALA A 254 13.04 -8.24 -1.36
CA ALA A 254 12.21 -9.41 -1.68
C ALA A 254 11.08 -9.65 -0.67
N ARG A 255 11.35 -9.40 0.63
CA ARG A 255 10.30 -9.40 1.67
C ARG A 255 9.24 -8.34 1.39
N GLY A 256 9.65 -7.17 0.91
CA GLY A 256 8.76 -6.15 0.37
C GLY A 256 7.86 -6.69 -0.74
N VAL A 257 8.43 -7.34 -1.75
CA VAL A 257 7.68 -7.93 -2.88
C VAL A 257 6.63 -8.93 -2.39
N GLY A 258 7.02 -9.90 -1.56
CA GLY A 258 6.08 -10.89 -1.04
C GLY A 258 4.97 -10.29 -0.18
N SER A 259 5.21 -9.15 0.48
CA SER A 259 4.15 -8.40 1.16
C SER A 259 3.15 -7.79 0.18
N ARG A 260 3.57 -7.37 -1.02
CA ARG A 260 2.68 -6.73 -2.01
C ARG A 260 1.80 -7.75 -2.72
N THR A 261 2.27 -8.98 -2.91
CA THR A 261 1.42 -10.04 -3.46
C THR A 261 0.19 -10.26 -2.59
N ILE A 262 0.34 -10.25 -1.25
CA ILE A 262 -0.80 -10.34 -0.34
C ILE A 262 -1.59 -9.03 -0.23
N LYS A 263 -0.93 -7.85 -0.33
CA LYS A 263 -1.64 -6.56 -0.32
C LYS A 263 -2.65 -6.45 -1.46
N TYR A 264 -2.22 -6.81 -2.67
CA TYR A 264 -3.02 -6.62 -3.87
C TYR A 264 -3.87 -7.85 -4.22
N HIS A 265 -3.50 -9.04 -3.72
CA HIS A 265 -4.24 -10.30 -3.91
C HIS A 265 -4.49 -11.06 -2.59
N PRO A 266 -5.17 -10.45 -1.61
CA PRO A 266 -5.39 -11.07 -0.30
C PRO A 266 -6.31 -12.31 -0.35
N ASP A 267 -7.16 -12.41 -1.37
CA ASP A 267 -8.08 -13.52 -1.64
C ASP A 267 -7.42 -14.66 -2.42
N ASN A 268 -6.28 -14.40 -3.07
CA ASN A 268 -5.55 -15.40 -3.85
C ASN A 268 -4.04 -15.48 -3.48
N PRO A 269 -3.69 -16.05 -2.31
CA PRO A 269 -2.30 -16.25 -1.90
C PRO A 269 -1.45 -17.12 -2.85
N LEU A 270 -2.08 -17.86 -3.76
CA LEU A 270 -1.36 -18.68 -4.75
C LEU A 270 -0.55 -17.83 -5.73
N ILE A 271 -0.94 -16.58 -5.97
CA ILE A 271 -0.13 -15.64 -6.77
C ILE A 271 1.22 -15.42 -6.08
N GLY A 272 1.20 -15.09 -4.79
CA GLY A 272 2.42 -14.96 -3.99
C GLY A 272 3.20 -16.28 -3.89
N ALA A 273 2.51 -17.42 -3.80
CA ALA A 273 3.14 -18.73 -3.78
C ALA A 273 3.95 -19.01 -5.06
N ALA A 274 3.38 -18.74 -6.24
CA ALA A 274 4.06 -18.92 -7.52
C ALA A 274 5.30 -18.01 -7.63
N VAL A 275 5.11 -16.70 -7.36
CA VAL A 275 6.18 -15.69 -7.39
C VAL A 275 7.32 -16.05 -6.44
N CYS A 276 7.01 -16.29 -5.16
CA CYS A 276 8.03 -16.58 -4.16
C CYS A 276 8.67 -17.96 -4.37
N GLY A 277 7.94 -18.94 -4.92
CA GLY A 277 8.48 -20.25 -5.29
C GLY A 277 9.58 -20.16 -6.35
N ALA A 278 9.38 -19.29 -7.34
CA ALA A 278 10.32 -19.00 -8.43
C ALA A 278 11.46 -18.05 -8.03
N ALA A 279 11.43 -17.46 -6.83
CA ALA A 279 12.36 -16.39 -6.43
C ALA A 279 13.83 -16.82 -6.19
N GLY A 280 14.16 -18.11 -6.32
CA GLY A 280 15.52 -18.62 -6.13
C GLY A 280 16.04 -18.35 -4.72
N SER A 281 17.21 -17.71 -4.58
CA SER A 281 17.79 -17.34 -3.28
C SER A 281 16.92 -16.39 -2.46
N LEU A 282 16.01 -15.64 -3.11
CA LEU A 282 15.10 -14.70 -2.48
C LEU A 282 13.76 -15.32 -2.04
N ARG A 283 13.60 -16.64 -2.18
CA ARG A 283 12.38 -17.38 -1.80
C ARG A 283 11.97 -17.12 -0.36
N ASP A 284 12.89 -17.33 0.57
CA ASP A 284 12.64 -17.19 2.02
C ASP A 284 12.16 -15.80 2.41
N PRO A 285 12.90 -14.72 2.09
CA PRO A 285 12.42 -13.39 2.42
C PRO A 285 11.07 -13.07 1.76
N CYS A 286 10.86 -13.48 0.51
CA CYS A 286 9.58 -13.30 -0.17
C CYS A 286 8.42 -13.96 0.60
N LEU A 287 8.56 -15.22 1.01
CA LEU A 287 7.55 -15.92 1.82
C LEU A 287 7.32 -15.26 3.19
N ALA A 288 8.38 -14.79 3.85
CA ALA A 288 8.27 -14.03 5.10
C ALA A 288 7.50 -12.71 4.90
N GLY A 289 7.62 -12.11 3.70
CA GLY A 289 6.84 -10.96 3.26
C GLY A 289 5.35 -11.24 3.22
N MET A 290 4.95 -12.37 2.63
CA MET A 290 3.55 -12.78 2.53
C MET A 290 2.90 -12.87 3.93
N GLY A 291 3.56 -13.55 4.86
CA GLY A 291 3.09 -13.67 6.24
C GLY A 291 2.95 -12.32 6.94
N SER A 292 3.91 -11.41 6.72
CA SER A 292 3.90 -10.08 7.35
C SER A 292 2.67 -9.27 6.98
N TYR A 293 2.25 -9.26 5.71
CA TYR A 293 1.08 -8.50 5.29
C TYR A 293 -0.24 -9.22 5.54
N TRP A 294 -0.25 -10.55 5.58
CA TRP A 294 -1.47 -11.32 5.90
C TRP A 294 -2.06 -10.90 7.24
N SER A 295 -1.23 -10.79 8.28
CA SER A 295 -1.70 -10.35 9.59
C SER A 295 -2.22 -8.90 9.56
N VAL A 296 -1.58 -8.00 8.79
CA VAL A 296 -2.02 -6.61 8.61
C VAL A 296 -3.38 -6.54 7.92
N HIS A 297 -3.58 -7.28 6.83
CA HIS A 297 -4.84 -7.32 6.09
C HIS A 297 -6.01 -7.75 7.00
N TRP A 298 -5.77 -8.72 7.89
CA TRP A 298 -6.76 -9.21 8.83
C TRP A 298 -6.72 -8.52 10.20
N LYS A 299 -6.15 -7.31 10.32
CA LYS A 299 -6.18 -6.50 11.55
C LYS A 299 -5.59 -7.23 12.79
N GLY A 300 -4.67 -8.16 12.58
CA GLY A 300 -4.12 -9.03 13.62
C GLY A 300 -5.05 -10.16 14.08
N GLU A 301 -6.27 -10.28 13.56
CA GLU A 301 -7.25 -11.33 13.89
C GLU A 301 -6.81 -12.71 13.38
N ARG A 302 -5.97 -12.74 12.34
CA ARG A 302 -5.38 -13.96 11.80
C ARG A 302 -3.86 -13.99 12.03
N PRO A 303 -3.32 -15.10 12.56
CA PRO A 303 -1.88 -15.30 12.62
C PRO A 303 -1.22 -15.17 11.23
N ALA A 304 -0.06 -14.51 11.17
CA ALA A 304 0.74 -14.38 9.95
C ALA A 304 0.97 -15.72 9.24
N ARG A 305 1.18 -16.79 10.02
CA ARG A 305 1.46 -18.15 9.55
C ARG A 305 0.28 -18.84 8.85
N ASP A 306 -0.94 -18.31 8.96
CA ASP A 306 -2.11 -18.92 8.34
C ASP A 306 -2.03 -18.89 6.80
N VAL A 307 -1.43 -17.84 6.22
CA VAL A 307 -1.21 -17.75 4.78
C VAL A 307 -0.38 -18.93 4.25
N CYS A 308 0.54 -19.47 5.06
CA CYS A 308 1.40 -20.57 4.65
C CYS A 308 0.61 -21.86 4.35
N ARG A 309 -0.58 -22.03 4.95
CA ARG A 309 -1.45 -23.20 4.68
C ARG A 309 -2.22 -23.07 3.36
N LEU A 310 -2.21 -21.88 2.75
CA LEU A 310 -2.95 -21.56 1.54
C LEU A 310 -2.07 -21.60 0.28
N LEU A 311 -0.80 -22.00 0.39
CA LEU A 311 0.17 -21.92 -0.71
C LEU A 311 0.06 -23.06 -1.74
N GLY A 312 -0.81 -24.06 -1.52
CA GLY A 312 -1.05 -25.15 -2.47
C GLY A 312 0.09 -26.19 -2.62
N ASP A 313 1.30 -25.85 -2.20
CA ASP A 313 2.49 -26.71 -2.24
C ASP A 313 3.02 -27.01 -0.82
N ALA A 314 3.26 -28.30 -0.52
CA ALA A 314 3.64 -28.74 0.82
C ALA A 314 5.07 -28.36 1.23
N GLU A 315 6.01 -28.30 0.29
CA GLU A 315 7.38 -27.87 0.53
C GLU A 315 7.40 -26.37 0.81
N LEU A 316 6.73 -25.59 -0.03
CA LEU A 316 6.64 -24.15 0.09
C LEU A 316 5.90 -23.74 1.36
N ALA A 317 4.80 -24.42 1.71
CA ALA A 317 4.09 -24.23 2.97
C ALA A 317 5.00 -24.46 4.18
N ARG A 318 5.77 -25.57 4.19
CA ARG A 318 6.72 -25.85 5.26
C ARG A 318 7.79 -24.76 5.35
N ARG A 319 8.32 -24.30 4.22
CA ARG A 319 9.34 -23.25 4.20
C ARG A 319 8.78 -21.92 4.70
N CYS A 320 7.60 -21.51 4.23
CA CYS A 320 6.89 -20.33 4.69
C CYS A 320 6.68 -20.35 6.21
N LEU A 321 6.29 -21.50 6.77
CA LEU A 321 6.11 -21.68 8.21
C LEU A 321 7.38 -21.53 9.05
N LEU A 322 8.57 -21.71 8.45
CA LEU A 322 9.87 -21.53 9.12
C LEU A 322 10.32 -20.07 9.13
N VAL A 323 9.97 -19.31 8.10
CA VAL A 323 10.44 -17.93 7.90
C VAL A 323 9.40 -16.89 8.33
N THR A 324 8.17 -17.32 8.61
CA THR A 324 7.09 -16.46 9.11
C THR A 324 6.99 -16.59 10.63
N THR A 325 7.29 -15.49 11.32
CA THR A 325 7.17 -15.34 12.78
C THR A 325 5.78 -14.85 13.18
#